data_AF-A0A6A4Z6K9-F1
#
_entry.id   AF-A0A6A4Z6K9-F1
#
_cell.length_a   1.000
_cell.length_b   1.000
_cell.length_c   1.000
_cell.angle_alpha   90.00
_cell.angle_beta   90.00
_cell.angle_gamma   90.00
#
_symmetry.space_group_name_H-M   'P 1'
#
loop_
_entity.id
_entity.type
_entity.pdbx_description
1 polymer ?
#
loop_
_entity_poly.entity_id
_entity_poly.type
_entity_poly.pdbx_seq_one_letter_code
_entity_poly.pdbx_strand_id
1 'polypeptide(L)'
;MRSKDYLRRWILPEQNLNVGTAFAGRPVGNSPELMCWDCSLIKDVDNSFQRHKAWTVHLPRGSPAKFCSSTPQRLEQSYLRLLDPSLGLHAGVPTSSRIIQDVNKCFGSHLLAVIAAYGAVVHGLGNRNGKRQEPGFGTRGGKRVKLFDVLGHWLHPDADAGLLDQLNMATRAIEVSKSSDEVVVV
;
A
#
# COMPACT_ATOMS: atom_id res chain seq x y z
N MET A 1 5.98 -5.01 26.36
CA MET A 1 7.30 -4.37 26.19
C MET A 1 8.32 -4.97 27.13
N ARG A 2 8.24 -4.73 28.46
CA ARG A 2 9.11 -5.39 29.45
C ARG A 2 8.89 -6.90 29.55
N SER A 3 7.63 -7.33 29.64
CA SER A 3 7.26 -8.75 29.72
C SER A 3 7.62 -9.59 28.49
N LYS A 4 7.94 -8.94 27.36
CA LYS A 4 8.36 -9.60 26.11
C LYS A 4 9.86 -9.42 25.82
N ASP A 5 10.64 -8.91 26.79
CA ASP A 5 12.09 -8.63 26.67
C ASP A 5 12.48 -7.64 25.55
N TYR A 6 11.53 -6.91 24.98
CA TYR A 6 11.82 -5.98 23.88
C TYR A 6 12.67 -4.79 24.31
N LEU A 7 12.55 -4.34 25.57
CA LEU A 7 13.34 -3.22 26.07
C LEU A 7 14.84 -3.52 26.17
N ARG A 8 15.23 -4.79 26.34
CA ARG A 8 16.65 -5.19 26.34
C ARG A 8 17.29 -5.07 24.97
N ARG A 9 16.48 -5.12 23.90
CA ARG A 9 16.93 -5.05 22.50
C ARG A 9 16.82 -3.64 21.91
N TRP A 10 16.40 -2.68 22.72
CA TRP A 10 16.33 -1.29 22.29
C TRP A 10 17.73 -0.69 22.22
N ILE A 11 18.05 -0.09 21.07
CA ILE A 11 19.24 0.75 20.94
C ILE A 11 18.89 2.09 21.58
N LEU A 12 19.40 2.30 22.79
CA LEU A 12 19.30 3.57 23.47
C LEU A 12 20.40 4.50 22.93
N PRO A 13 20.11 5.80 22.76
CA PRO A 13 21.15 6.77 22.45
C PRO A 13 22.15 6.82 23.60
N GLU A 14 23.37 6.40 23.31
CA GLU A 14 24.50 6.45 24.23
C GLU A 14 25.05 7.89 24.32
N GLN A 15 25.89 8.14 25.34
CA GLN A 15 26.64 9.40 25.48
C GLN A 15 25.78 10.68 25.54
N ASN A 16 24.53 10.58 25.99
CA ASN A 16 23.62 11.73 26.11
C ASN A 16 23.33 12.44 24.77
N LEU A 17 23.46 11.76 23.63
CA LEU A 17 23.30 12.32 22.28
C LEU A 17 21.97 13.05 22.04
N ASN A 18 20.92 12.70 22.79
CA ASN A 18 19.59 13.33 22.70
C ASN A 18 19.19 14.13 23.95
N VAL A 19 20.09 14.32 24.92
CA VAL A 19 19.81 15.10 26.13
C VAL A 19 19.52 16.56 25.76
N GLY A 20 18.52 17.14 26.42
CA GLY A 20 18.06 18.50 26.12
C GLY A 20 17.05 18.60 24.96
N THR A 21 16.74 17.50 24.28
CA THR A 21 15.67 17.44 23.27
C THR A 21 14.38 16.85 23.85
N ALA A 22 13.25 17.06 23.18
CA ALA A 22 11.98 16.39 23.51
C ALA A 22 12.05 14.84 23.38
N PHE A 23 13.13 14.31 22.80
CA PHE A 23 13.37 12.89 22.61
C PHE A 23 14.37 12.30 23.62
N ALA A 24 14.83 13.08 24.61
CA ALA A 24 15.75 12.60 25.65
C ALA A 24 15.24 11.31 26.32
N GLY A 25 16.14 10.32 26.47
CA GLY A 25 15.81 9.02 27.07
C GLY A 25 14.89 8.12 26.22
N ARG A 26 14.52 8.54 25.00
CA ARG A 26 13.80 7.71 24.03
C ARG A 26 14.81 7.01 23.12
N PRO A 27 14.50 5.80 22.60
CA PRO A 27 15.33 5.16 21.59
C PRO A 27 15.48 6.08 20.38
N VAL A 28 16.60 5.95 19.67
CA VAL A 28 16.79 6.67 18.40
C VAL A 28 15.63 6.29 17.48
N GLY A 29 14.91 7.29 17.00
CA GLY A 29 13.76 7.06 16.12
C GLY A 29 14.20 6.43 14.81
N ASN A 30 13.34 5.58 14.24
CA ASN A 30 13.56 5.11 12.88
C ASN A 30 13.43 6.30 11.91
N SER A 31 14.48 6.55 11.14
CA SER A 31 14.44 7.49 10.02
C SER A 31 13.62 6.82 8.89
N PRO A 32 12.42 7.32 8.55
CA PRO A 32 11.61 6.73 7.48
C PRO A 32 12.33 6.72 6.13
N GLU A 33 13.33 7.59 5.94
CA GLU A 33 14.23 7.64 4.79
C GLU A 33 15.06 6.36 4.62
N LEU A 34 15.34 5.64 5.71
CA LEU A 34 16.18 4.44 5.73
C LEU A 34 15.37 3.14 5.90
N MET A 35 14.05 3.26 6.04
CA MET A 35 13.14 2.13 6.23
C MET A 35 12.36 1.89 4.94
N CYS A 36 12.76 0.93 4.11
CA CYS A 36 12.10 0.67 2.82
C CYS A 36 10.58 0.48 2.95
N TRP A 37 10.16 -0.25 4.00
CA TRP A 37 8.74 -0.46 4.29
C TRP A 37 7.97 0.85 4.50
N ASP A 38 8.51 1.74 5.35
CA ASP A 38 7.87 3.02 5.70
C ASP A 38 8.10 4.11 4.65
N CYS A 39 9.15 3.98 3.84
CA CYS A 39 9.55 4.90 2.79
C CYS A 39 8.57 4.82 1.60
N SER A 40 8.36 3.63 1.03
CA SER A 40 7.49 3.49 -0.14
C SER A 40 6.80 2.15 -0.30
N LEU A 41 7.36 1.04 0.20
CA LEU A 41 6.81 -0.30 -0.08
C LEU A 41 5.41 -0.50 0.51
N ILE A 42 5.12 0.07 1.69
CA ILE A 42 3.77 0.01 2.26
C ILE A 42 2.71 0.63 1.33
N LYS A 43 3.10 1.64 0.54
CA LYS A 43 2.19 2.29 -0.39
C LYS A 43 1.83 1.39 -1.57
N ASP A 44 2.79 0.59 -2.04
CA ASP A 44 2.55 -0.40 -3.08
C ASP A 44 1.51 -1.44 -2.60
N VAL A 45 1.67 -1.90 -1.36
CA VAL A 45 0.74 -2.84 -0.71
C VAL A 45 -0.64 -2.23 -0.50
N ASP A 46 -0.74 -1.01 0.03
CA ASP A 46 -2.02 -0.32 0.22
C ASP A 46 -2.74 -0.08 -1.11
N ASN A 47 -2.02 0.38 -2.14
CA ASN A 47 -2.59 0.55 -3.47
C ASN A 47 -3.12 -0.76 -4.03
N SER A 48 -2.38 -1.85 -3.86
CA SER A 48 -2.82 -3.19 -4.25
C SER A 48 -4.07 -3.61 -3.48
N PHE A 49 -4.08 -3.44 -2.16
CA PHE A 49 -5.25 -3.72 -1.32
C PHE A 49 -6.49 -2.95 -1.78
N GLN A 50 -6.38 -1.66 -2.09
CA GLN A 50 -7.54 -0.87 -2.54
C GLN A 50 -8.10 -1.39 -3.88
N ARG A 51 -7.25 -1.83 -4.81
CA ARG A 51 -7.68 -2.46 -6.08
C ARG A 51 -8.40 -3.78 -5.83
N HIS A 52 -7.78 -4.69 -5.07
CA HIS A 52 -8.35 -6.00 -4.76
C HIS A 52 -9.68 -5.89 -3.99
N LYS A 53 -9.79 -4.91 -3.08
CA LYS A 53 -11.04 -4.57 -2.40
C LYS A 53 -12.11 -4.06 -3.37
N ALA A 54 -11.73 -3.29 -4.38
CA ALA A 54 -12.68 -2.82 -5.40
C ALA A 54 -13.17 -3.97 -6.29
N TRP A 55 -12.27 -4.88 -6.69
CA TRP A 55 -12.59 -6.05 -7.52
C TRP A 55 -13.43 -7.10 -6.80
N THR A 56 -13.39 -7.14 -5.47
CA THR A 56 -14.13 -8.13 -4.67
C THR A 56 -15.28 -7.54 -3.87
N VAL A 57 -15.68 -6.29 -4.20
CA VAL A 57 -16.66 -5.54 -3.39
C VAL A 57 -18.05 -6.20 -3.36
N HIS A 58 -18.46 -6.83 -4.46
CA HIS A 58 -19.76 -7.47 -4.65
C HIS A 58 -19.85 -8.85 -3.99
N LEU A 59 -18.71 -9.50 -3.70
CA LEU A 59 -18.70 -10.81 -3.05
C LEU A 59 -19.38 -10.77 -1.66
N PRO A 60 -19.97 -11.87 -1.17
CA PRO A 60 -20.54 -11.92 0.17
C PRO A 60 -19.52 -11.58 1.27
N ARG A 61 -19.97 -11.00 2.39
CA ARG A 61 -19.10 -10.57 3.50
C ARG A 61 -18.27 -11.72 4.12
N GLY A 62 -18.80 -12.95 4.08
CA GLY A 62 -18.12 -14.15 4.58
C GLY A 62 -17.25 -14.86 3.55
N SER A 63 -17.17 -14.36 2.31
CA SER A 63 -16.37 -15.02 1.27
C SER A 63 -14.89 -14.94 1.63
N PRO A 64 -14.15 -16.07 1.64
CA PRO A 64 -12.71 -16.07 1.88
C PRO A 64 -11.98 -15.25 0.82
N ALA A 65 -12.48 -15.22 -0.42
CA ALA A 65 -11.93 -14.46 -1.53
C ALA A 65 -12.08 -12.92 -1.38
N LYS A 66 -12.92 -12.45 -0.45
CA LYS A 66 -13.21 -11.01 -0.33
C LYS A 66 -12.08 -10.26 0.36
N PHE A 67 -11.60 -9.19 -0.26
CA PHE A 67 -10.70 -8.23 0.40
C PHE A 67 -11.54 -7.20 1.15
N CYS A 68 -11.29 -7.06 2.46
CA CYS A 68 -12.20 -6.32 3.33
C CYS A 68 -11.48 -5.53 4.42
N SER A 69 -11.86 -4.26 4.59
CA SER A 69 -11.38 -3.38 5.66
C SER A 69 -12.45 -3.09 6.72
N SER A 70 -13.48 -3.96 6.87
CA SER A 70 -14.60 -3.69 7.78
C SER A 70 -14.25 -3.86 9.25
N THR A 71 -13.26 -4.70 9.55
CA THR A 71 -12.73 -4.93 10.89
C THR A 71 -11.20 -5.03 10.82
N PRO A 72 -10.47 -4.72 11.91
CA PRO A 72 -9.00 -4.85 11.93
C PRO A 72 -8.53 -6.25 11.53
N GLN A 73 -9.18 -7.30 12.03
CA GLN A 73 -8.84 -8.68 11.72
C GLN A 73 -9.00 -9.01 10.22
N ARG A 74 -10.07 -8.53 9.58
CA ARG A 74 -10.27 -8.74 8.12
C ARG A 74 -9.30 -7.94 7.28
N LEU A 75 -8.94 -6.74 7.74
CA LEU A 75 -7.93 -5.91 7.11
C LEU A 75 -6.58 -6.64 7.14
N GLU A 76 -6.19 -7.12 8.32
CA GLU A 76 -4.97 -7.90 8.53
C GLU A 76 -4.92 -9.13 7.62
N GLN A 77 -5.97 -9.97 7.61
CA GLN A 77 -6.06 -11.12 6.71
C GLN A 77 -5.93 -10.75 5.23
N SER A 78 -6.47 -9.60 4.83
CA SER A 78 -6.35 -9.12 3.45
C SER A 78 -4.92 -8.71 3.11
N TYR A 79 -4.23 -8.04 4.03
CA TYR A 79 -2.82 -7.65 3.85
C TYR A 79 -1.89 -8.87 3.88
N LEU A 80 -2.10 -9.82 4.78
CA LEU A 80 -1.30 -11.04 4.89
C LEU A 80 -1.32 -11.84 3.58
N ARG A 81 -2.46 -11.93 2.92
CA ARG A 81 -2.58 -12.58 1.60
C ARG A 81 -1.77 -11.88 0.52
N LEU A 82 -1.77 -10.54 0.48
CA LEU A 82 -0.95 -9.80 -0.50
C LEU A 82 0.55 -10.00 -0.29
N LEU A 83 0.94 -10.20 0.96
CA LEU A 83 2.33 -10.38 1.41
C LEU A 83 2.76 -11.84 1.50
N ASP A 84 1.90 -12.78 1.08
CA ASP A 84 2.16 -14.20 1.27
C ASP A 84 3.33 -14.66 0.38
N PRO A 85 4.46 -15.09 0.97
CA PRO A 85 5.62 -15.53 0.19
C PRO A 85 5.34 -16.80 -0.62
N SER A 86 4.31 -17.58 -0.27
CA SER A 86 3.93 -18.79 -1.00
C SER A 86 3.39 -18.51 -2.40
N LEU A 87 3.02 -17.26 -2.71
CA LEU A 87 2.60 -16.84 -4.04
C LEU A 87 3.75 -16.92 -5.07
N GLY A 88 5.00 -16.93 -4.61
CA GLY A 88 6.19 -17.04 -5.44
C GLY A 88 6.96 -15.73 -5.61
N LEU A 89 8.18 -15.81 -6.16
CA LEU A 89 9.14 -14.71 -6.21
C LEU A 89 8.69 -13.48 -7.02
N HIS A 90 7.80 -13.70 -7.99
CA HIS A 90 7.30 -12.68 -8.93
C HIS A 90 5.81 -12.40 -8.73
N ALA A 91 5.22 -12.89 -7.66
CA ALA A 91 3.83 -12.66 -7.30
C ALA A 91 3.76 -12.05 -5.89
N GLY A 92 2.59 -11.52 -5.55
CA GLY A 92 2.40 -10.73 -4.35
C GLY A 92 2.81 -9.28 -4.53
N VAL A 93 2.61 -8.50 -3.48
CA VAL A 93 2.99 -7.09 -3.42
C VAL A 93 3.58 -6.81 -2.03
N PRO A 94 4.77 -6.17 -1.94
CA PRO A 94 5.56 -5.63 -3.04
C PRO A 94 6.33 -6.72 -3.79
N THR A 95 6.60 -6.48 -5.08
CA THR A 95 7.41 -7.41 -5.88
C THR A 95 8.88 -7.37 -5.45
N SER A 96 9.62 -8.45 -5.70
CA SER A 96 11.07 -8.52 -5.48
C SER A 96 11.83 -7.37 -6.16
N SER A 97 11.47 -7.03 -7.40
CA SER A 97 12.05 -5.89 -8.12
C SER A 97 11.84 -4.56 -7.40
N ARG A 98 10.65 -4.36 -6.83
CA ARG A 98 10.29 -3.14 -6.11
C ARG A 98 11.00 -3.04 -4.76
N ILE A 99 11.13 -4.17 -4.05
CA ILE A 99 11.94 -4.27 -2.82
C ILE A 99 13.39 -3.89 -3.11
N ILE A 100 14.02 -4.49 -4.13
CA ILE A 100 15.42 -4.21 -4.49
C ILE A 100 15.60 -2.73 -4.85
N GLN A 101 14.69 -2.17 -5.65
CA GLN A 101 14.73 -0.75 -6.01
C GLN A 101 14.67 0.15 -4.77
N ASP A 102 13.82 -0.17 -3.79
CA ASP A 102 13.68 0.65 -2.59
C ASP A 102 14.84 0.47 -1.60
N VAL A 103 15.43 -0.72 -1.53
CA VAL A 103 16.68 -0.97 -0.80
C VAL A 103 17.81 -0.13 -1.39
N ASN A 104 18.00 -0.16 -2.71
CA ASN A 104 19.03 0.62 -3.39
C ASN A 104 18.83 2.14 -3.20
N LYS A 105 17.57 2.59 -3.14
CA LYS A 105 17.24 3.99 -2.86
C LYS A 105 17.54 4.37 -1.41
N CYS A 106 17.08 3.60 -0.44
CA CYS A 106 17.24 3.89 0.99
C CYS A 106 18.70 3.78 1.44
N PHE A 107 19.41 2.74 1.02
CA PHE A 107 20.82 2.52 1.42
C PHE A 107 21.84 3.13 0.45
N GLY A 108 21.40 3.59 -0.71
CA GLY A 108 22.24 4.35 -1.63
C GLY A 108 22.05 5.86 -1.43
N SER A 109 21.19 6.47 -2.25
CA SER A 109 21.07 7.93 -2.32
C SER A 109 20.58 8.56 -1.02
N HIS A 110 19.66 7.93 -0.29
CA HIS A 110 19.16 8.51 0.96
C HIS A 110 20.21 8.49 2.05
N LEU A 111 20.91 7.36 2.24
CA LEU A 111 21.97 7.25 3.23
C LEU A 111 23.07 8.28 2.98
N LEU A 112 23.50 8.45 1.72
CA LEU A 112 24.49 9.47 1.36
C LEU A 112 24.01 10.89 1.66
N ALA A 113 22.72 11.19 1.42
CA ALA A 113 22.15 12.49 1.74
C ALA A 113 22.08 12.75 3.26
N VAL A 114 21.75 11.73 4.05
CA VAL A 114 21.77 11.82 5.53
C VAL A 114 23.19 12.03 6.04
N ILE A 115 24.18 11.32 5.49
CA ILE A 115 25.61 11.52 5.81
C ILE A 115 26.03 12.95 5.49
N ALA A 116 25.68 13.47 4.30
CA ALA A 116 25.98 14.84 3.90
C ALA A 116 25.30 15.90 4.80
N ALA A 117 24.16 15.54 5.39
CA ALA A 117 23.45 16.35 6.38
C ALA A 117 23.93 16.09 7.84
N TYR A 118 25.08 15.44 8.03
CA TYR A 118 25.65 15.12 9.35
C TYR A 118 24.68 14.34 10.26
N GLY A 119 23.90 13.44 9.68
CA GLY A 119 22.91 12.65 10.42
C GLY A 119 21.60 13.40 10.72
N ALA A 120 21.42 14.63 10.23
CA ALA A 120 20.16 15.35 10.34
C ALA A 120 19.08 14.77 9.41
N VAL A 121 17.82 15.04 9.74
CA VAL A 121 16.67 14.68 8.91
C VAL A 121 16.72 15.47 7.61
N VAL A 122 16.66 14.76 6.48
CA VAL A 122 16.61 15.38 5.15
C VAL A 122 15.20 15.25 4.59
N HIS A 123 14.48 16.37 4.55
CA HIS A 123 13.12 16.41 4.05
C HIS A 123 13.02 15.99 2.58
N GLY A 124 12.02 15.17 2.25
CA GLY A 124 11.72 14.77 0.87
C GLY A 124 12.31 13.44 0.42
N LEU A 125 13.24 12.84 1.19
CA LEU A 125 13.79 11.50 0.89
C LEU A 125 12.77 10.40 1.20
N GLY A 126 12.29 10.37 2.44
CA GLY A 126 11.31 9.42 2.98
C GLY A 126 9.89 9.96 2.85
N ASN A 127 9.44 10.16 1.61
CA ASN A 127 8.08 10.63 1.40
C ASN A 127 7.09 9.46 1.57
N ARG A 128 6.44 9.37 2.75
CA ARG A 128 5.15 8.68 2.92
C ARG A 128 4.12 9.13 1.86
N ASN A 129 4.36 10.29 1.28
CA ASN A 129 3.69 10.81 0.11
C ASN A 129 4.40 10.32 -1.17
N GLY A 130 4.27 9.03 -1.50
CA GLY A 130 4.31 8.65 -2.91
C GLY A 130 3.35 9.61 -3.64
N LYS A 131 3.88 10.41 -4.59
CA LYS A 131 3.22 11.57 -5.22
C LYS A 131 1.68 11.51 -5.11
N ARG A 132 1.10 12.23 -4.15
CA ARG A 132 -0.37 12.39 -4.05
C ARG A 132 -0.90 13.44 -5.02
N GLN A 133 -0.02 14.21 -5.63
CA GLN A 133 -0.36 15.16 -6.68
C GLN A 133 0.36 14.78 -7.96
N GLU A 134 -0.43 14.39 -8.96
CA GLU A 134 -0.04 14.70 -10.33
C GLU A 134 -0.15 16.22 -10.51
N PRO A 135 0.85 16.88 -11.11
CA PRO A 135 0.76 18.31 -11.39
C PRO A 135 -0.41 18.55 -12.36
N GLY A 136 -1.41 19.32 -11.92
CA GLY A 136 -2.55 19.72 -12.76
C GLY A 136 -3.94 19.50 -12.16
N PHE A 137 -4.09 18.75 -11.07
CA PHE A 137 -5.40 18.52 -10.45
C PHE A 137 -5.67 19.49 -9.29
N GLY A 138 -6.61 20.41 -9.52
CA GLY A 138 -7.03 21.42 -8.57
C GLY A 138 -7.63 20.85 -7.28
N THR A 139 -7.54 21.65 -6.21
CA THR A 139 -8.16 21.41 -4.90
C THR A 139 -9.68 21.44 -5.02
N ARG A 140 -10.31 20.30 -5.33
CA ARG A 140 -11.71 19.95 -4.99
C ARG A 140 -11.99 18.51 -5.40
N GLY A 141 -12.70 17.78 -4.55
CA GLY A 141 -13.16 16.42 -4.81
C GLY A 141 -14.03 16.37 -6.06
N GLY A 142 -13.47 15.87 -7.16
CA GLY A 142 -14.21 15.58 -8.38
C GLY A 142 -15.02 14.29 -8.26
N LYS A 143 -16.04 14.15 -9.13
CA LYS A 143 -16.76 12.89 -9.34
C LYS A 143 -15.74 11.81 -9.68
N ARG A 144 -15.51 10.88 -8.75
CA ARG A 144 -14.56 9.77 -8.96
C ARG A 144 -15.14 8.82 -10.00
N VAL A 145 -14.75 9.01 -11.26
CA VAL A 145 -15.02 8.03 -12.32
C VAL A 145 -14.09 6.86 -12.05
N LYS A 146 -14.63 5.78 -11.49
CA LYS A 146 -13.89 4.53 -11.29
C LYS A 146 -13.81 3.84 -12.65
N LEU A 147 -12.76 4.12 -13.42
CA LEU A 147 -12.37 3.22 -14.48
C LEU A 147 -11.80 1.94 -13.86
N PHE A 148 -12.09 0.81 -14.50
CA PHE A 148 -11.48 -0.47 -14.17
C PHE A 148 -10.02 -0.43 -14.63
N ASP A 149 -9.15 0.06 -13.76
CA ASP A 149 -7.70 -0.01 -13.95
C ASP A 149 -7.22 -1.43 -13.64
N VAL A 150 -7.34 -2.29 -14.65
CA VAL A 150 -6.99 -3.72 -14.58
C VAL A 150 -5.67 -4.00 -15.30
N LEU A 151 -5.32 -3.20 -16.31
CA LEU A 151 -4.17 -3.46 -17.17
C LEU A 151 -2.84 -3.17 -16.44
N GLY A 152 -1.95 -4.17 -16.43
CA GLY A 152 -0.58 -4.02 -15.93
C GLY A 152 -0.42 -4.18 -14.41
N HIS A 153 -1.49 -4.44 -13.66
CA HIS A 153 -1.41 -4.67 -12.22
C HIS A 153 -1.41 -6.16 -11.89
N TRP A 154 -0.63 -6.55 -10.88
CA TRP A 154 -0.69 -7.91 -10.34
C TRP A 154 -2.05 -8.18 -9.67
N LEU A 155 -2.61 -9.37 -9.93
CA LEU A 155 -3.89 -9.84 -9.45
C LEU A 155 -3.70 -11.09 -8.58
N HIS A 156 -4.13 -11.01 -7.34
CA HIS A 156 -4.14 -12.15 -6.41
C HIS A 156 -5.18 -13.19 -6.87
N PRO A 157 -4.89 -14.51 -6.81
CA PRO A 157 -5.83 -15.57 -7.20
C PRO A 157 -7.24 -15.43 -6.60
N ASP A 158 -7.34 -15.16 -5.29
CA ASP A 158 -8.61 -14.87 -4.62
C ASP A 158 -9.43 -13.72 -5.24
N ALA A 159 -8.78 -12.72 -5.82
CA ALA A 159 -9.46 -11.60 -6.46
C ALA A 159 -9.79 -11.86 -7.94
N ASP A 160 -9.22 -12.91 -8.55
CA ASP A 160 -9.43 -13.25 -9.96
C ASP A 160 -10.89 -13.62 -10.23
N ALA A 161 -11.45 -14.52 -9.41
CA ALA A 161 -12.85 -14.90 -9.49
C ALA A 161 -13.80 -13.71 -9.26
N GLY A 162 -13.45 -12.81 -8.32
CA GLY A 162 -14.22 -11.59 -8.09
C GLY A 162 -14.15 -10.63 -9.28
N LEU A 163 -12.96 -10.41 -9.84
CA LEU A 163 -12.79 -9.56 -11.01
C LEU A 163 -13.60 -10.09 -12.20
N LEU A 164 -13.54 -11.39 -12.48
CA LEU A 164 -14.28 -12.00 -13.57
C LEU A 164 -15.80 -11.87 -13.38
N ASP A 165 -16.30 -12.12 -12.17
CA ASP A 165 -17.73 -11.93 -11.85
C ASP A 165 -18.14 -10.46 -12.05
N GLN A 166 -17.32 -9.51 -11.59
CA GLN A 166 -17.58 -8.09 -11.77
C GLN A 166 -17.58 -7.65 -13.24
N LEU A 167 -16.67 -8.18 -14.06
CA LEU A 167 -16.64 -7.93 -15.50
C LEU A 167 -17.87 -8.51 -16.19
N ASN A 168 -18.29 -9.73 -15.83
CA ASN A 168 -19.51 -10.35 -16.35
C ASN A 168 -20.76 -9.56 -15.98
N MET A 169 -20.86 -9.06 -14.74
CA MET A 169 -21.93 -8.16 -14.30
C MET A 169 -21.96 -6.87 -15.13
N ALA A 170 -20.79 -6.29 -15.44
CA ALA A 170 -20.69 -5.09 -16.26
C ALA A 170 -21.11 -5.33 -17.71
N THR A 171 -20.67 -6.44 -18.32
CA THR A 171 -21.07 -6.82 -19.70
C THR A 171 -22.58 -7.02 -19.79
N ARG A 172 -23.17 -7.75 -18.85
CA ARG A 172 -24.64 -7.94 -18.78
C ARG A 172 -25.38 -6.61 -18.62
N ALA A 173 -24.87 -5.70 -17.80
CA ALA A 173 -25.49 -4.38 -17.65
C ALA A 173 -25.47 -3.57 -18.97
N ILE A 174 -24.40 -3.69 -19.75
CA ILE A 174 -24.31 -3.06 -21.08
C ILE A 174 -25.31 -3.67 -22.05
N GLU A 175 -25.44 -5.01 -22.08
CA GLU A 175 -26.41 -5.71 -22.92
C GLU A 175 -27.85 -5.30 -22.59
N VAL A 176 -28.21 -5.27 -21.29
CA VAL A 176 -29.53 -4.83 -20.83
C VAL A 176 -29.80 -3.37 -21.19
N SER A 177 -28.80 -2.48 -21.09
CA SER A 177 -28.99 -1.08 -21.52
C SER A 177 -29.27 -0.97 -23.02
N LYS A 178 -28.58 -1.77 -23.85
CA LYS A 178 -28.79 -1.77 -25.31
C LYS A 178 -30.16 -2.31 -25.68
N SER A 179 -30.65 -3.36 -25.01
CA SER A 179 -32.00 -3.88 -25.25
C SER A 179 -33.10 -2.94 -24.76
N SER A 180 -32.79 -2.05 -23.80
CA SER A 180 -33.76 -1.07 -23.29
C SER A 180 -33.96 0.10 -24.26
N ASP A 181 -32.91 0.48 -24.99
CA ASP A 181 -32.96 1.56 -25.98
C ASP A 181 -33.70 1.13 -27.29
N GLU A 182 -33.77 -0.17 -27.58
CA GLU A 182 -34.53 -0.70 -28.74
C GLU A 182 -36.05 -0.80 -28.51
N VAL A 183 -36.53 -0.67 -27.27
CA VAL A 183 -37.96 -0.87 -26.92
C VAL A 183 -38.77 0.45 -26.89
N VAL A 184 -38.14 1.61 -27.15
CA VAL A 184 -38.81 2.91 -27.22
C VAL A 184 -38.98 3.36 -28.69
N VAL A 185 -39.66 2.54 -29.50
CA VAL A 185 -40.27 2.98 -30.77
C VAL A 185 -41.61 2.28 -30.94
N VAL A 186 -42.65 2.79 -30.26
CA VAL A 186 -44.06 2.60 -30.65
C VAL A 186 -44.80 3.91 -30.38
#